data_AF-A0A0E0P9A9-F1
#
_entry.id   AF-A0A0E0P9A9-F1
#
_cell.length_a   1.000
_cell.length_b   1.000
_cell.length_c   1.000
_cell.angle_alpha   90.00
_cell.angle_beta   90.00
_cell.angle_gamma   90.00
#
_symmetry.space_group_name_H-M   'P 1'
#
loop_
_entity.id
_entity.type
_entity.pdbx_description
1 polymer ?
#
loop_
_entity_poly.entity_id
_entity_poly.type
_entity_poly.pdbx_seq_one_letter_code
_entity_poly.pdbx_strand_id
1 'polypeptide(L)'
;MASSDVSVDVRPEFNSFDHLRSMRYIATDRPWLTLYGIRVQPVTPFSSLSSRPDLALIHQCLPDELLFEVCTVQYCYLGQILYKSLYVSRNTYIHTGTAEWQFTKTVNVVCYYRYLRFFPSGKFLYKISPQKIKDVVKCMHFRASKGDCVFKGDYVLSEDGQIELALLYPGRRYTLVRMRLRLRGTTLGANNRLDVLKILTTGVNATELRNWKGSVLELVETWDEDETHDPEVPAVTHSRGLTPFVFVPFEEADTSVMNLPVEKMDYFVPG
;
A
#
# COMPACT_ATOMS: atom_id res chain seq x y z
N MET A 1 29.65 56.43 9.46
CA MET A 1 28.28 56.87 9.11
C MET A 1 27.65 55.72 8.35
N ALA A 2 26.81 54.96 9.04
CA ALA A 2 26.13 53.78 8.50
C ALA A 2 24.87 54.20 7.74
N SER A 3 24.66 53.54 6.60
CA SER A 3 23.49 53.66 5.73
C SER A 3 22.29 52.95 6.35
N SER A 4 21.13 53.57 6.17
CA SER A 4 19.79 53.24 6.63
C SER A 4 19.20 51.93 6.10
N ASP A 5 18.33 51.37 6.95
CA ASP A 5 17.40 50.26 6.73
C ASP A 5 16.38 50.49 5.61
N VAL A 6 15.94 49.40 4.97
CA VAL A 6 14.56 49.24 4.50
C VAL A 6 14.03 47.91 5.01
N SER A 7 13.05 48.00 5.91
CA SER A 7 12.28 46.90 6.50
C SER A 7 11.00 46.66 5.70
N VAL A 8 10.61 45.39 5.55
CA VAL A 8 9.23 45.01 5.25
C VAL A 8 8.77 44.06 6.35
N ASP A 9 7.73 44.48 7.06
CA ASP A 9 7.11 43.83 8.21
C ASP A 9 6.19 42.69 7.75
N VAL A 10 6.41 41.47 8.27
CA VAL A 10 5.44 40.38 8.23
C VAL A 10 5.33 39.81 9.64
N ARG A 11 4.21 40.11 10.29
CA ARG A 11 3.83 39.68 11.64
C ARG A 11 3.91 38.14 11.80
N PRO A 12 4.54 37.60 12.85
CA PRO A 12 4.45 36.20 13.21
C PRO A 12 3.43 36.00 14.34
N GLU A 13 2.19 35.67 14.01
CA GLU A 13 1.29 34.98 14.94
C GLU A 13 1.55 33.48 14.87
N PHE A 14 2.61 32.98 15.53
CA PHE A 14 2.77 31.53 15.81
C PHE A 14 3.76 31.27 16.96
N ASN A 15 3.56 31.93 18.11
CA ASN A 15 4.21 31.53 19.36
C ASN A 15 3.26 30.69 20.22
N SER A 16 3.00 29.46 19.77
CA SER A 16 2.38 28.40 20.59
C SER A 16 3.42 27.63 21.43
N PHE A 17 4.71 27.97 21.32
CA PHE A 17 5.80 27.19 21.93
C PHE A 17 6.06 27.51 23.40
N ASP A 18 5.59 28.64 23.92
CA ASP A 18 5.85 29.02 25.32
C ASP A 18 5.09 28.17 26.35
N HIS A 19 4.00 27.51 25.94
CA HIS A 19 3.26 26.61 26.81
C HIS A 19 3.98 25.28 27.10
N LEU A 20 4.96 24.87 26.27
CA LEU A 20 5.68 23.61 26.44
C LEU A 20 6.78 23.69 27.51
N ARG A 21 7.21 24.89 27.92
CA ARG A 21 8.28 25.05 28.93
C ARG A 21 7.85 24.71 30.35
N SER A 22 6.55 24.72 30.65
CA SER A 22 6.03 24.44 32.00
C SER A 22 5.49 23.01 32.18
N MET A 23 5.27 22.27 31.09
CA MET A 23 4.72 20.93 31.15
C MET A 23 5.81 19.86 31.27
N ARG A 24 5.94 19.23 32.46
CA ARG A 24 6.82 18.06 32.66
C ARG A 24 6.42 16.83 31.84
N TYR A 25 5.21 16.80 31.29
CA TYR A 25 4.66 15.70 30.50
C TYR A 25 3.72 16.25 29.42
N ILE A 26 3.73 15.65 28.24
CA ILE A 26 2.79 15.98 27.16
C ILE A 26 1.43 15.38 27.54
N ALA A 27 0.45 16.23 27.79
CA ALA A 27 -0.95 15.79 27.88
C ALA A 27 -1.38 15.37 26.47
N THR A 28 -1.73 14.09 26.30
CA THR A 28 -2.30 13.58 25.04
C THR A 28 -3.78 13.34 25.26
N ASP A 29 -4.65 13.79 24.35
CA ASP A 29 -6.12 13.62 24.42
C ASP A 29 -6.59 12.17 24.18
N ARG A 30 -5.74 11.18 24.47
CA ARG A 30 -5.99 9.76 24.24
C ARG A 30 -6.29 9.09 25.59
N PRO A 31 -7.57 8.85 25.94
CA PRO A 31 -7.97 8.46 27.30
C PRO A 31 -7.40 7.11 27.80
N TRP A 32 -6.88 6.26 26.90
CA TRP A 32 -6.26 5.00 27.28
C TRP A 32 -4.80 5.13 27.75
N LEU A 33 -4.07 6.19 27.36
CA LEU A 33 -2.72 6.44 27.87
C LEU A 33 -2.74 6.82 29.37
N THR A 34 -3.81 7.49 29.80
CA THR A 34 -4.05 7.86 31.20
C THR A 34 -4.36 6.63 32.07
N LEU A 35 -5.02 5.61 31.51
CA LEU A 35 -5.42 4.38 32.21
C LEU A 35 -4.22 3.51 32.63
N TYR A 36 -3.12 3.54 31.88
CA TYR A 36 -1.91 2.78 32.19
C TYR A 36 -0.83 3.60 32.90
N GLY A 37 -1.14 4.85 33.28
CA GLY A 37 -0.18 5.73 33.97
C GLY A 37 1.05 6.10 33.13
N ILE A 38 1.01 5.89 31.81
CA ILE A 38 2.14 6.15 30.92
C ILE A 38 2.19 7.65 30.64
N ARG A 39 3.13 8.34 31.29
CA ARG A 39 3.35 9.78 31.12
C ARG A 39 4.47 10.00 30.10
N VAL A 40 4.15 10.55 28.94
CA VAL A 40 5.14 10.86 27.89
C VAL A 40 5.84 12.16 28.26
N GLN A 41 7.14 12.10 28.54
CA GLN A 41 7.95 13.30 28.73
C GLN A 41 8.27 13.91 27.37
N PRO A 42 8.16 15.24 27.20
CA PRO A 42 8.65 15.89 26.00
C PRO A 42 10.17 15.67 25.91
N VAL A 43 10.62 15.10 24.79
CA VAL A 43 12.06 14.99 24.49
C VAL A 43 12.60 16.40 24.37
N THR A 44 13.62 16.73 25.16
CA THR A 44 14.26 18.04 25.13
C THR A 44 14.77 18.31 23.71
N PRO A 45 14.51 19.50 23.14
CA PRO A 45 15.11 19.88 21.87
C PRO A 45 16.64 19.79 21.99
N PHE A 46 17.27 19.38 20.90
CA PHE A 46 18.68 19.07 20.76
C PHE A 46 19.54 20.34 20.97
N SER A 47 19.68 20.78 22.22
CA SER A 47 20.51 21.93 22.59
C SER A 47 20.75 21.97 24.11
N SER A 48 21.47 20.99 24.64
CA SER A 48 22.15 21.11 25.94
C SER A 48 23.30 20.11 26.05
N LEU A 49 24.53 20.61 25.93
CA LEU A 49 25.81 19.89 25.92
C LEU A 49 26.22 19.26 27.28
N SER A 50 25.30 18.75 28.11
CA SER A 50 25.66 18.35 29.49
C SER A 50 25.03 17.08 30.07
N SER A 51 24.10 16.40 29.39
CA SER A 51 23.64 15.09 29.88
C SER A 51 23.58 14.10 28.73
N ARG A 52 24.38 13.04 28.80
CA ARG A 52 24.17 11.87 27.94
C ARG A 52 22.76 11.36 28.22
N PRO A 53 21.86 11.28 27.21
CA PRO A 53 20.57 10.65 27.41
C PRO A 53 20.79 9.19 27.80
N ASP A 54 19.89 8.64 28.60
CA ASP A 54 19.93 7.23 28.97
C ASP A 54 19.58 6.40 27.72
N LEU A 55 20.63 6.00 27.03
CA LEU A 55 20.58 5.29 25.76
C LEU A 55 20.04 3.88 26.03
N ALA A 56 19.05 3.42 25.25
CA ALA A 56 18.60 2.03 25.34
C ALA A 56 19.78 1.07 25.15
N LEU A 57 19.76 -0.13 25.76
CA LEU A 57 20.90 -1.06 25.83
C LEU A 57 21.65 -1.24 24.50
N ILE A 58 20.94 -1.26 23.37
CA ILE A 58 21.53 -1.38 22.02
C ILE A 58 22.43 -0.19 21.65
N HIS A 59 22.08 1.02 22.09
CA HIS A 59 22.85 2.24 21.89
C HIS A 59 24.05 2.37 22.83
N GLN A 60 24.12 1.55 23.88
CA GLN A 60 25.29 1.47 24.76
C GLN A 60 26.31 0.43 24.28
N CYS A 61 25.84 -0.59 23.55
CA CYS A 61 26.67 -1.73 23.13
C CYS A 61 27.28 -1.59 21.73
N LEU A 62 26.79 -0.66 20.89
CA LEU A 62 27.26 -0.50 19.51
C LEU A 62 27.79 0.94 19.29
N PRO A 63 28.99 1.10 18.69
CA PRO A 63 29.48 2.40 18.22
C PRO A 63 28.47 3.08 17.29
N ASP A 64 28.41 4.41 17.28
CA ASP A 64 27.45 5.18 16.45
C ASP A 64 27.52 4.81 14.96
N GLU A 65 28.70 4.45 14.46
CA GLU A 65 28.93 3.96 13.10
C GLU A 65 28.26 2.61 12.83
N LEU A 66 28.31 1.69 13.81
CA LEU A 66 27.63 0.39 13.77
C LEU A 66 26.14 0.50 14.09
N LEU A 67 25.71 1.51 14.82
CA LEU A 67 24.30 1.84 15.01
C LEU A 67 23.70 2.43 13.74
N PHE A 68 24.47 3.26 13.03
CA PHE A 68 24.13 3.70 11.69
C PHE A 68 24.09 2.48 10.79
N GLU A 69 25.12 1.64 10.74
CA GLU A 69 25.15 0.44 9.90
C GLU A 69 24.04 -0.55 10.28
N VAL A 70 23.75 -0.83 11.55
CA VAL A 70 22.63 -1.68 11.99
C VAL A 70 21.28 -1.03 11.71
N CYS A 71 21.12 0.29 11.88
CA CYS A 71 19.90 0.96 11.44
C CYS A 71 19.79 0.95 9.91
N THR A 72 20.89 1.07 9.17
CA THR A 72 20.92 1.05 7.71
C THR A 72 20.73 -0.35 7.16
N VAL A 73 21.22 -1.37 7.88
CA VAL A 73 21.25 -2.79 7.52
C VAL A 73 20.02 -3.54 7.98
N GLN A 74 19.49 -3.21 9.16
CA GLN A 74 18.34 -3.89 9.77
C GLN A 74 17.03 -3.14 9.56
N TYR A 75 17.05 -1.79 9.47
CA TYR A 75 15.84 -0.96 9.48
C TYR A 75 15.68 0.00 8.27
N CYS A 76 16.75 0.31 7.53
CA CYS A 76 16.70 1.17 6.34
C CYS A 76 17.10 0.47 5.03
N TYR A 77 17.34 -0.85 5.03
CA TYR A 77 17.33 -1.61 3.78
C TYR A 77 15.90 -1.75 3.27
N LEU A 78 15.55 -0.77 2.43
CA LEU A 78 15.01 -0.99 1.09
C LEU A 78 13.75 -1.84 1.04
N GLY A 79 12.59 -1.19 1.09
CA GLY A 79 11.43 -1.59 0.27
C GLY A 79 11.03 -3.06 0.29
N GLN A 80 11.16 -3.77 1.42
CA GLN A 80 10.78 -5.17 1.47
C GLN A 80 9.27 -5.32 1.48
N ILE A 81 8.78 -6.10 0.53
CA ILE A 81 7.39 -6.55 0.46
C ILE A 81 7.11 -7.47 1.65
N LEU A 82 5.96 -7.27 2.30
CA LEU A 82 5.59 -8.05 3.47
C LEU A 82 4.82 -9.33 3.09
N TYR A 83 5.46 -10.49 3.24
CA TYR A 83 4.94 -11.79 2.77
C TYR A 83 3.88 -12.45 3.67
N LYS A 84 3.79 -12.05 4.94
CA LYS A 84 2.85 -12.61 5.92
C LYS A 84 1.50 -11.89 5.94
N SER A 85 1.05 -11.41 4.79
CA SER A 85 -0.08 -10.49 4.73
C SER A 85 -0.84 -10.52 3.41
N LEU A 86 -1.89 -9.70 3.36
CA LEU A 86 -2.57 -9.30 2.14
C LEU A 86 -2.49 -7.79 1.94
N TYR A 87 -2.19 -7.39 0.71
CA TYR A 87 -2.43 -6.03 0.25
C TYR A 87 -3.85 -5.97 -0.31
N VAL A 88 -4.66 -5.06 0.22
CA VAL A 88 -6.09 -4.95 -0.09
C VAL A 88 -6.44 -3.55 -0.55
N SER A 89 -7.12 -3.47 -1.70
CA SER A 89 -7.65 -2.23 -2.25
C SER A 89 -9.17 -2.35 -2.32
N ARG A 90 -9.88 -1.54 -1.53
CA ARG A 90 -11.36 -1.44 -1.59
C ARG A 90 -11.74 -0.41 -2.64
N ASN A 91 -12.62 -0.80 -3.55
CA ASN A 91 -13.09 0.04 -4.63
C ASN A 91 -14.62 0.07 -4.58
N THR A 92 -15.17 1.28 -4.53
CA THR A 92 -16.61 1.53 -4.55
C THR A 92 -16.97 2.31 -5.79
N TYR A 93 -18.05 1.93 -6.45
CA TYR A 93 -18.61 2.69 -7.56
C TYR A 93 -20.12 2.66 -7.53
N ILE A 94 -20.70 3.64 -8.21
CA ILE A 94 -22.13 3.82 -8.29
C ILE A 94 -22.61 3.26 -9.62
N HIS A 95 -23.56 2.32 -9.56
CA HIS A 95 -24.22 1.76 -10.73
C HIS A 95 -25.70 2.16 -10.73
N THR A 96 -26.19 2.69 -11.84
CA THR A 96 -27.61 2.97 -12.01
C THR A 96 -28.39 1.67 -12.10
N GLY A 97 -29.34 1.46 -11.19
CA GLY A 97 -30.25 0.33 -11.23
C GLY A 97 -31.23 0.41 -12.39
N THR A 98 -31.76 -0.74 -12.80
CA THR A 98 -32.82 -0.83 -13.80
C THR A 98 -34.12 -0.28 -13.20
N ALA A 99 -34.87 0.51 -13.98
CA ALA A 99 -36.18 1.00 -13.55
C ALA A 99 -37.15 -0.18 -13.44
N GLU A 100 -37.50 -0.55 -12.21
CA GLU A 100 -38.59 -1.49 -11.93
C GLU A 100 -39.88 -0.71 -11.69
N TRP A 101 -41.03 -1.31 -11.99
CA TRP A 101 -42.36 -0.67 -11.97
C TRP A 101 -42.73 0.06 -10.66
N GLN A 102 -42.03 -0.23 -9.55
CA GLN A 102 -42.28 0.36 -8.23
C GLN A 102 -41.28 1.45 -7.81
N PHE A 103 -40.14 1.62 -8.50
CA PHE A 103 -39.11 2.58 -8.11
C PHE A 103 -38.49 3.31 -9.31
N THR A 104 -38.69 4.63 -9.35
CA THR A 104 -38.14 5.52 -10.38
C THR A 104 -36.65 5.75 -10.11
N LYS A 105 -35.78 4.96 -10.75
CA LYS A 105 -34.31 5.04 -10.74
C LYS A 105 -33.67 4.79 -9.36
N THR A 106 -33.48 3.51 -9.02
CA THR A 106 -32.61 3.12 -7.92
C THR A 106 -31.14 3.27 -8.30
N VAL A 107 -30.31 3.61 -7.34
CA VAL A 107 -28.85 3.70 -7.51
C VAL A 107 -28.21 2.68 -6.56
N ASN A 108 -27.38 1.80 -7.12
CA ASN A 108 -26.72 0.74 -6.38
C ASN A 108 -25.26 1.11 -6.12
N VAL A 109 -24.84 1.11 -4.86
CA VAL A 109 -23.43 1.24 -4.50
C VAL A 109 -22.80 -0.15 -4.53
N VAL A 110 -21.91 -0.37 -5.48
CA VAL A 110 -21.18 -1.63 -5.63
C VAL A 110 -19.82 -1.49 -4.96
N CYS A 111 -19.49 -2.43 -4.08
CA CYS A 111 -18.20 -2.51 -3.42
C CYS A 111 -17.50 -3.80 -3.82
N TYR A 112 -16.25 -3.69 -4.27
CA TYR A 112 -15.39 -4.83 -4.52
C TYR A 112 -13.99 -4.57 -3.99
N TYR A 113 -13.25 -5.66 -3.79
CA TYR A 113 -11.90 -5.64 -3.29
C TYR A 113 -10.96 -6.26 -4.31
N ARG A 114 -9.76 -5.70 -4.39
CA ARG A 114 -8.61 -6.33 -5.06
C ARG A 114 -7.64 -6.77 -4.00
N TYR A 115 -7.21 -8.02 -4.11
CA TYR A 115 -6.30 -8.67 -3.17
C TYR A 115 -5.00 -9.04 -3.88
N LEU A 116 -3.88 -8.68 -3.27
CA LEU A 116 -2.55 -9.05 -3.68
C LEU A 116 -1.82 -9.76 -2.53
N ARG A 117 -1.21 -10.90 -2.83
CA ARG A 117 -0.31 -11.60 -1.92
C ARG A 117 0.98 -11.93 -2.64
N PHE A 118 2.10 -11.50 -2.09
CA PHE A 118 3.42 -11.78 -2.64
C PHE A 118 4.06 -12.99 -1.94
N PHE A 119 4.97 -13.65 -2.65
CA PHE A 119 5.80 -14.72 -2.12
C PHE A 119 7.27 -14.45 -2.42
N PRO A 120 8.21 -14.87 -1.54
CA PRO A 120 9.64 -14.64 -1.75
C PRO A 120 10.22 -15.31 -3.01
N SER A 121 9.44 -16.17 -3.69
CA SER A 121 9.80 -16.81 -4.95
C SER A 121 9.62 -15.92 -6.18
N GLY A 122 9.26 -14.64 -6.04
CA GLY A 122 8.93 -13.76 -7.17
C GLY A 122 7.54 -14.05 -7.77
N LYS A 123 6.71 -14.85 -7.08
CA LYS A 123 5.33 -15.15 -7.49
C LYS A 123 4.35 -14.35 -6.65
N PHE A 124 3.19 -14.04 -7.21
CA PHE A 124 2.09 -13.44 -6.45
C PHE A 124 0.74 -14.09 -6.76
N LEU A 125 -0.21 -13.90 -5.86
CA LEU A 125 -1.63 -14.21 -6.08
C LEU A 125 -2.43 -12.92 -6.19
N TYR A 126 -3.39 -12.94 -7.10
CA TYR A 126 -4.31 -11.85 -7.35
C TYR A 126 -5.75 -12.35 -7.36
N LYS A 127 -6.63 -11.62 -6.68
CA LYS A 127 -8.07 -11.89 -6.69
C LYS A 127 -8.84 -10.57 -6.71
N ILE A 128 -9.88 -10.52 -7.53
CA ILE A 128 -10.90 -9.47 -7.47
C ILE A 128 -12.18 -10.13 -6.96
N SER A 129 -12.76 -9.61 -5.89
CA SER A 129 -13.96 -10.21 -5.29
C SER A 129 -14.78 -9.20 -4.49
N PRO A 130 -16.11 -9.33 -4.43
CA PRO A 130 -16.95 -8.59 -3.49
C PRO A 130 -16.90 -9.17 -2.06
N GLN A 131 -16.30 -10.36 -1.87
CA GLN A 131 -16.17 -11.00 -0.57
C GLN A 131 -15.23 -10.21 0.36
N LYS A 132 -15.46 -10.31 1.67
CA LYS A 132 -14.67 -9.63 2.70
C LYS A 132 -13.32 -10.31 2.93
N ILE A 133 -12.39 -9.59 3.57
CA ILE A 133 -11.02 -10.07 3.81
C ILE A 133 -11.04 -11.41 4.55
N LYS A 134 -11.77 -11.50 5.65
CA LYS A 134 -11.88 -12.71 6.50
C LYS A 134 -12.22 -14.00 5.73
N ASP A 135 -13.01 -13.89 4.66
CA ASP A 135 -13.44 -15.03 3.85
C ASP A 135 -12.39 -15.35 2.78
N VAL A 136 -11.79 -14.31 2.18
CA VAL A 136 -10.81 -14.41 1.10
C VAL A 136 -9.44 -14.90 1.59
N VAL A 137 -9.06 -14.59 2.83
CA VAL A 137 -7.77 -15.04 3.40
C VAL A 137 -7.61 -16.54 3.30
N LYS A 138 -8.69 -17.31 3.47
CA LYS A 138 -8.69 -18.77 3.38
C LYS A 138 -8.22 -19.25 2.01
N CYS A 139 -8.73 -18.69 0.91
CA CYS A 139 -8.32 -19.11 -0.44
C CYS A 139 -6.96 -18.52 -0.85
N MET A 140 -6.57 -17.37 -0.30
CA MET A 140 -5.28 -16.74 -0.58
C MET A 140 -4.10 -17.42 0.13
N HIS A 141 -4.36 -18.33 1.08
CA HIS A 141 -3.32 -19.14 1.75
C HIS A 141 -2.77 -20.26 0.87
N PHE A 142 -3.60 -20.82 -0.01
CA PHE A 142 -3.32 -22.02 -0.79
C PHE A 142 -2.82 -21.70 -2.21
N ARG A 143 -2.76 -22.72 -3.08
CA ARG A 143 -2.44 -22.55 -4.50
C ARG A 143 -3.56 -21.81 -5.22
N ALA A 144 -3.20 -21.08 -6.28
CA ALA A 144 -4.16 -20.47 -7.20
C ALA A 144 -5.17 -21.52 -7.67
N SER A 145 -6.46 -21.17 -7.56
CA SER A 145 -7.59 -22.03 -7.91
C SER A 145 -8.51 -21.24 -8.83
N LYS A 146 -8.79 -21.80 -10.01
CA LYS A 146 -9.73 -21.21 -10.98
C LYS A 146 -11.15 -21.15 -10.40
N GLY A 147 -11.55 -22.15 -9.62
CA GLY A 147 -12.85 -22.17 -8.93
C GLY A 147 -13.00 -21.01 -7.94
N ASP A 148 -11.90 -20.60 -7.31
CA ASP A 148 -11.88 -19.49 -6.36
C ASP A 148 -11.57 -18.13 -7.00
N CYS A 149 -11.43 -18.05 -8.33
CA CYS A 149 -11.02 -16.84 -9.06
C CYS A 149 -9.71 -16.23 -8.53
N VAL A 150 -8.76 -17.08 -8.10
CA VAL A 150 -7.43 -16.67 -7.67
C VAL A 150 -6.45 -16.92 -8.81
N PHE A 151 -5.83 -15.85 -9.30
CA PHE A 151 -4.86 -15.88 -10.39
C PHE A 151 -3.45 -15.80 -9.84
N LYS A 152 -2.52 -16.47 -10.51
CA LYS A 152 -1.10 -16.43 -10.18
C LYS A 152 -0.37 -15.61 -11.24
N GLY A 153 0.62 -14.86 -10.82
CA GLY A 153 1.53 -14.17 -11.72
C GLY A 153 2.94 -14.08 -11.13
N ASP A 154 3.75 -13.30 -11.83
CA ASP A 154 5.16 -13.06 -11.54
C ASP A 154 5.37 -11.58 -11.22
N TYR A 155 6.24 -11.29 -10.26
CA TYR A 155 6.62 -9.92 -9.91
C TYR A 155 8.13 -9.78 -9.77
N VAL A 156 8.61 -8.58 -10.06
CA VAL A 156 9.99 -8.13 -9.81
C VAL A 156 9.92 -6.85 -8.99
N LEU A 157 10.79 -6.78 -7.98
CA LEU A 157 10.97 -5.59 -7.14
C LEU A 157 12.28 -4.91 -7.56
N SER A 158 12.17 -3.66 -8.00
CA SER A 158 13.30 -2.81 -8.36
C SER A 158 13.92 -2.17 -7.11
N GLU A 159 15.19 -1.76 -7.21
CA GLU A 159 15.94 -1.13 -6.10
C GLU A 159 15.31 0.18 -5.60
N ASP A 160 14.58 0.88 -6.47
CA ASP A 160 13.88 2.13 -6.18
C ASP A 160 12.52 1.94 -5.47
N GLY A 161 12.15 0.70 -5.14
CA GLY A 161 10.89 0.35 -4.49
C GLY A 161 9.70 0.29 -5.45
N GLN A 162 9.93 0.26 -6.76
CA GLN A 162 8.90 -0.06 -7.74
C GLN A 162 8.73 -1.57 -7.90
N ILE A 163 7.49 -2.00 -8.07
CA ILE A 163 7.13 -3.39 -8.26
C ILE A 163 6.46 -3.50 -9.62
N GLU A 164 7.05 -4.27 -10.51
CA GLU A 164 6.42 -4.67 -11.76
C GLU A 164 5.83 -6.06 -11.59
N LEU A 165 4.56 -6.22 -11.96
CA LEU A 165 3.89 -7.50 -11.88
C LEU A 165 3.11 -7.79 -13.15
N ALA A 166 3.08 -9.07 -13.52
CA ALA A 166 2.35 -9.56 -14.68
C ALA A 166 1.61 -10.84 -14.33
N LEU A 167 0.33 -10.92 -14.72
CA LEU A 167 -0.46 -12.14 -14.63
C LEU A 167 -1.23 -12.38 -15.92
N LEU A 168 -1.50 -13.65 -16.18
CA LEU A 168 -2.31 -14.08 -17.31
C LEU A 168 -3.74 -14.41 -16.85
N TYR A 169 -4.71 -13.77 -17.48
CA TYR A 169 -6.13 -14.03 -17.27
C TYR A 169 -6.67 -15.00 -18.34
N PRO A 170 -7.07 -16.23 -17.97
CA PRO A 170 -7.52 -17.25 -18.91
C PRO A 170 -9.02 -17.12 -19.22
N GLY A 171 -9.45 -15.92 -19.65
CA GLY A 171 -10.84 -15.66 -20.04
C GLY A 171 -11.23 -16.40 -21.33
N ARG A 172 -12.24 -15.89 -22.05
CA ARG A 172 -12.55 -16.39 -23.40
C ARG A 172 -11.35 -16.24 -24.36
N ARG A 173 -10.61 -15.15 -24.18
CA ARG A 173 -9.30 -14.90 -24.78
C ARG A 173 -8.30 -14.65 -23.67
N TYR A 174 -7.04 -14.95 -23.94
CA TYR A 174 -5.98 -14.71 -22.99
C TYR A 174 -5.70 -13.22 -22.93
N THR A 175 -5.89 -12.65 -21.75
CA THR A 175 -5.57 -11.25 -21.48
C THR A 175 -4.46 -11.19 -20.45
N LEU A 176 -3.37 -10.54 -20.80
CA LEU A 176 -2.30 -10.24 -19.88
C LEU A 176 -2.63 -8.97 -19.12
N VAL A 177 -2.43 -8.98 -17.80
CA VAL A 177 -2.54 -7.79 -16.97
C VAL A 177 -1.16 -7.48 -16.40
N ARG A 178 -0.60 -6.33 -16.77
CA ARG A 178 0.64 -5.77 -16.24
C ARG A 178 0.29 -4.64 -15.29
N MET A 179 0.89 -4.59 -14.10
CA MET A 179 0.76 -3.45 -13.20
C MET A 179 2.12 -2.96 -12.74
N ARG A 180 2.28 -1.65 -12.67
CA ARG A 180 3.40 -1.00 -11.99
C ARG A 180 2.89 -0.43 -10.68
N LEU A 181 3.47 -0.89 -9.59
CA LEU A 181 3.16 -0.44 -8.24
C LEU A 181 4.39 0.25 -7.64
N ARG A 182 4.16 1.11 -6.67
CA ARG A 182 5.22 1.70 -5.85
C ARG A 182 4.97 1.39 -4.39
N LEU A 183 5.97 0.80 -3.75
CA LEU A 183 5.93 0.56 -2.32
C LEU A 183 6.12 1.88 -1.57
N ARG A 184 5.21 2.13 -0.63
CA ARG A 184 5.25 3.25 0.30
C ARG A 184 5.01 2.75 1.73
N GLY A 185 5.52 3.51 2.69
CA GLY A 185 5.21 3.36 4.10
C GLY A 185 4.56 4.63 4.64
N THR A 186 3.63 4.50 5.58
CA THR A 186 3.13 5.63 6.38
C THR A 186 4.20 6.18 7.30
N THR A 187 5.13 5.31 7.73
CA THR A 187 6.37 5.65 8.44
C THR A 187 7.54 5.02 7.70
N LEU A 188 8.74 5.54 7.94
CA LEU A 188 9.97 4.98 7.37
C LEU A 188 10.06 3.48 7.72
N GLY A 189 10.24 2.63 6.70
CA GLY A 189 10.33 1.18 6.84
C GLY A 189 9.00 0.41 7.01
N ALA A 190 7.84 1.08 7.10
CA ALA A 190 6.57 0.37 7.33
C ALA A 190 6.08 -0.44 6.12
N ASN A 191 6.35 0.01 4.89
CA ASN A 191 6.01 -0.70 3.64
C ASN A 191 4.56 -1.21 3.57
N ASN A 192 3.64 -0.47 4.20
CA ASN A 192 2.25 -0.86 4.42
C ASN A 192 1.30 -0.36 3.33
N ARG A 193 1.82 0.29 2.28
CA ARG A 193 1.02 0.84 1.20
C ARG A 193 1.64 0.55 -0.16
N LEU A 194 0.80 0.19 -1.13
CA LEU A 194 1.19 0.04 -2.53
C LEU A 194 0.38 0.99 -3.38
N ASP A 195 1.03 2.01 -3.92
CA ASP A 195 0.40 2.90 -4.88
C ASP A 195 0.38 2.23 -6.25
N VAL A 196 -0.77 2.25 -6.92
CA VAL A 196 -0.88 1.75 -8.29
C VAL A 196 -0.49 2.89 -9.23
N LEU A 197 0.66 2.77 -9.88
CA LEU A 197 1.12 3.78 -10.84
C LEU A 197 0.44 3.59 -12.19
N LYS A 198 0.35 2.33 -12.65
CA LYS A 198 -0.21 1.99 -13.96
C LYS A 198 -0.79 0.58 -13.95
N ILE A 199 -1.90 0.40 -14.66
CA ILE A 199 -2.43 -0.92 -15.02
C ILE A 199 -2.54 -0.94 -16.54
N LEU A 200 -2.03 -1.99 -17.16
CA LEU A 200 -2.06 -2.23 -18.59
C LEU A 200 -2.67 -3.60 -18.85
N THR A 201 -3.57 -3.69 -19.83
CA THR A 201 -4.14 -4.95 -20.30
C THR A 201 -3.84 -5.15 -21.77
N THR A 202 -3.27 -6.29 -22.15
CA THR A 202 -2.93 -6.62 -23.53
C THR A 202 -3.42 -8.01 -23.92
N GLY A 203 -3.62 -8.23 -25.21
CA GLY A 203 -3.98 -9.53 -25.76
C GLY A 203 -2.76 -10.43 -25.93
N VAL A 204 -2.93 -11.72 -25.64
CA VAL A 204 -1.88 -12.74 -25.85
C VAL A 204 -2.40 -13.85 -26.75
N ASN A 205 -1.62 -14.22 -27.76
CA ASN A 205 -1.99 -15.32 -28.65
C ASN A 205 -1.89 -16.68 -27.93
N ALA A 206 -2.90 -17.53 -28.12
CA ALA A 206 -2.91 -18.89 -27.57
C ALA A 206 -1.81 -19.81 -28.15
N THR A 207 -1.27 -19.52 -29.34
CA THR A 207 -0.17 -20.30 -29.93
C THR A 207 1.16 -19.96 -29.26
N GLU A 208 1.44 -18.67 -29.07
CA GLU A 208 2.63 -18.17 -28.38
C GLU A 208 2.68 -18.68 -26.94
N LEU A 209 1.55 -18.59 -26.23
CA LEU A 209 1.45 -19.11 -24.87
C LEU A 209 1.68 -20.63 -24.78
N ARG A 210 1.20 -21.40 -25.77
CA ARG A 210 1.40 -22.87 -25.79
C ARG A 210 2.88 -23.26 -25.91
N ASN A 211 3.65 -22.44 -26.61
CA ASN A 211 5.07 -22.68 -26.82
C ASN A 211 5.94 -22.11 -25.68
N TRP A 212 5.39 -21.20 -24.88
CA TRP A 212 6.08 -20.56 -23.79
C TRP A 212 6.23 -21.45 -22.55
N LYS A 213 7.45 -21.57 -22.03
CA LYS A 213 7.77 -22.33 -20.82
C LYS A 213 8.38 -21.48 -19.70
N GLY A 214 8.66 -20.20 -19.96
CA GLY A 214 9.26 -19.26 -19.02
C GLY A 214 8.24 -18.61 -18.09
N SER A 215 8.66 -17.57 -17.37
CA SER A 215 7.76 -16.77 -16.54
C SER A 215 6.88 -15.83 -17.39
N VAL A 216 5.76 -15.38 -16.84
CA VAL A 216 4.87 -14.41 -17.50
C VAL A 216 5.55 -13.06 -17.66
N LEU A 217 6.47 -12.70 -16.75
CA LEU A 217 7.26 -11.48 -16.84
C LEU A 217 8.27 -11.54 -17.99
N GLU A 218 9.05 -12.62 -18.09
CA GLU A 218 10.00 -12.82 -19.21
C GLU A 218 9.32 -12.75 -20.58
N LEU A 219 8.08 -13.23 -20.69
CA LEU A 219 7.30 -13.15 -21.94
C LEU A 219 7.10 -11.70 -22.39
N VAL A 220 7.02 -10.76 -21.46
CA VAL A 220 6.52 -9.39 -21.70
C VAL A 220 7.60 -8.33 -21.48
N GLU A 221 8.81 -8.74 -21.13
CA GLU A 221 9.98 -7.86 -21.02
C GLU A 221 10.29 -7.18 -22.35
N THR A 222 10.09 -7.87 -23.47
CA THR A 222 10.35 -7.32 -24.82
C THR A 222 9.16 -6.61 -25.43
N TRP A 223 8.00 -6.60 -24.76
CA TRP A 223 6.77 -6.04 -25.32
C TRP A 223 6.64 -4.56 -24.99
N ASP A 224 6.36 -3.77 -26.02
CA ASP A 224 6.04 -2.36 -25.87
C ASP A 224 4.71 -2.18 -25.11
N GLU A 225 4.51 -1.01 -24.51
CA GLU A 225 3.32 -0.77 -23.67
C GLU A 225 2.00 -0.79 -24.45
N ASP A 226 2.02 -0.42 -25.73
CA ASP A 226 0.85 -0.38 -26.60
C ASP A 226 0.75 -1.61 -27.53
N GLU A 227 1.60 -2.62 -27.30
CA GLU A 227 1.65 -3.82 -28.12
C GLU A 227 0.58 -4.84 -27.72
N THR A 228 -0.04 -5.46 -28.72
CA THR A 228 -0.95 -6.59 -28.51
C THR A 228 -0.69 -7.71 -29.51
N HIS A 229 -0.66 -8.94 -29.00
CA HIS A 229 -0.42 -10.15 -29.78
C HIS A 229 -1.72 -10.89 -30.11
N ASP A 230 -2.87 -10.29 -29.76
CA ASP A 230 -4.20 -10.70 -30.19
C ASP A 230 -4.91 -9.47 -30.81
N PRO A 231 -5.18 -9.46 -32.14
CA PRO A 231 -5.77 -8.30 -32.81
C PRO A 231 -7.18 -7.98 -32.32
N GLU A 232 -7.84 -8.92 -31.64
CA GLU A 232 -9.19 -8.74 -31.13
C GLU A 232 -9.22 -8.29 -29.66
N VAL A 233 -8.05 -8.16 -29.01
CA VAL A 233 -7.91 -7.64 -27.64
C VAL A 233 -6.89 -6.49 -27.67
N PRO A 234 -7.35 -5.22 -27.65
CA PRO A 234 -6.43 -4.08 -27.74
C PRO A 234 -5.58 -3.94 -26.48
N ALA A 235 -4.40 -3.33 -26.64
CA ALA A 235 -3.63 -2.81 -25.52
C ALA A 235 -4.36 -1.61 -24.91
N VAL A 236 -4.65 -1.65 -23.61
CA VAL A 236 -5.37 -0.60 -22.90
C VAL A 236 -4.66 -0.23 -21.61
N THR A 237 -4.23 1.03 -21.54
CA THR A 237 -3.75 1.63 -20.29
C THR A 237 -4.93 2.17 -19.49
N HIS A 238 -5.04 1.76 -18.23
CA HIS A 238 -6.10 2.18 -17.33
C HIS A 238 -5.61 3.32 -16.44
N SER A 239 -6.24 4.49 -16.56
CA SER A 239 -5.99 5.67 -15.71
C SER A 239 -6.99 5.78 -14.53
N ARG A 240 -8.05 4.97 -14.53
CA ARG A 240 -9.09 4.95 -13.49
C ARG A 240 -8.94 3.74 -12.59
N GLY A 241 -9.44 3.85 -11.36
CA GLY A 241 -9.39 2.74 -10.40
C GLY A 241 -7.98 2.44 -9.90
N LEU A 242 -7.10 3.43 -9.82
CA LEU A 242 -5.74 3.31 -9.30
C LEU A 242 -5.67 3.43 -7.76
N THR A 243 -6.78 3.10 -7.08
CA THR A 243 -6.87 3.10 -5.62
C THR A 243 -5.74 2.23 -5.05
N PRO A 244 -4.90 2.77 -4.16
CA PRO A 244 -3.75 2.03 -3.64
C PRO A 244 -4.21 0.84 -2.80
N PHE A 245 -3.29 -0.10 -2.58
CA PHE A 245 -3.51 -1.20 -1.67
C PHE A 245 -2.96 -0.85 -0.29
N VAL A 246 -3.71 -1.24 0.73
CA VAL A 246 -3.30 -1.14 2.13
C VAL A 246 -2.97 -2.54 2.63
N PHE A 247 -1.88 -2.63 3.37
CA PHE A 247 -1.41 -3.84 4.01
C PHE A 247 -2.34 -4.24 5.17
N VAL A 248 -2.71 -5.52 5.20
CA VAL A 248 -3.51 -6.14 6.26
C VAL A 248 -2.81 -7.44 6.68
N PRO A 249 -2.27 -7.50 7.92
CA PRO A 249 -1.73 -8.74 8.49
C PRO A 249 -2.78 -9.85 8.52
N PHE A 250 -2.35 -11.11 8.45
CA PHE A 250 -3.27 -12.23 8.55
C PHE A 250 -3.94 -12.33 9.92
N GLU A 251 -3.22 -11.93 10.97
CA GLU A 251 -3.69 -11.90 12.35
C GLU A 251 -4.86 -10.91 12.53
N GLU A 252 -4.89 -9.85 11.73
CA GLU A 252 -5.91 -8.79 11.77
C GLU A 252 -6.99 -8.98 10.70
N ALA A 253 -6.93 -10.06 9.92
CA ALA A 253 -7.84 -10.27 8.79
C ALA A 253 -9.32 -10.33 9.20
N ASP A 254 -9.62 -10.86 10.38
CA ASP A 254 -10.98 -10.98 10.90
C ASP A 254 -11.51 -9.67 11.48
N THR A 255 -10.65 -8.90 12.14
CA THR A 255 -10.99 -7.65 12.84
C THR A 255 -10.79 -6.39 11.99
N SER A 256 -10.22 -6.52 10.79
CA SER A 256 -9.94 -5.40 9.88
C SER A 256 -11.18 -4.56 9.58
N VAL A 257 -11.03 -3.24 9.64
CA VAL A 257 -12.07 -2.26 9.27
C VAL A 257 -12.56 -2.44 7.83
N MET A 258 -11.76 -3.05 6.98
CA MET A 258 -12.12 -3.35 5.59
C MET A 258 -13.26 -4.37 5.48
N ASN A 259 -13.55 -5.12 6.55
CA ASN A 259 -14.71 -6.02 6.65
C ASN A 259 -16.03 -5.28 6.95
N LEU A 260 -15.99 -3.98 7.26
CA LEU A 260 -17.18 -3.18 7.50
C LEU A 260 -18.03 -3.05 6.22
N PRO A 261 -19.37 -3.21 6.32
CA PRO A 261 -20.27 -3.04 5.18
C PRO A 261 -20.24 -1.61 4.67
N VAL A 262 -20.76 -1.39 3.45
CA VAL A 262 -20.82 -0.07 2.82
C VAL A 262 -21.59 0.94 3.67
N GLU A 263 -22.64 0.52 4.35
CA GLU A 263 -23.44 1.37 5.27
C GLU A 263 -22.62 1.98 6.42
N LYS A 264 -21.52 1.32 6.83
CA LYS A 264 -20.63 1.79 7.90
C LYS A 264 -19.37 2.44 7.36
N MET A 265 -19.11 2.30 6.05
CA MET A 265 -17.87 2.70 5.40
C MET A 265 -18.09 2.79 3.89
N ASP A 266 -18.67 3.90 3.47
CA ASP A 266 -19.01 4.21 2.08
C ASP A 266 -17.77 4.55 1.24
N TYR A 267 -16.80 5.21 1.86
CA TYR A 267 -15.52 5.57 1.26
C TYR A 267 -14.33 5.17 2.15
N PHE A 268 -13.26 4.68 1.52
CA PHE A 268 -12.01 4.37 2.21
C PHE A 268 -10.91 5.32 1.74
N VAL A 269 -10.34 6.07 2.67
CA VAL A 269 -9.13 6.86 2.41
C VAL A 269 -7.93 6.02 2.85
N PRO A 270 -7.14 5.48 1.92
CA PRO A 270 -5.84 4.95 2.24
C PRO A 270 -4.94 6.15 2.59
N GLY A 271 -4.72 6.36 3.89
CA GLY A 271 -3.97 7.48 4.46
C GLY A 271 -2.63 7.72 3.80
#